data_AF-A0AAW6UVQ7-F1
#
_entry.id   AF-A0AAW6UVQ7-F1
#
_cell.length_a   1.000
_cell.length_b   1.000
_cell.length_c   1.000
_cell.angle_alpha   90.00
_cell.angle_beta   90.00
_cell.angle_gamma   90.00
#
_symmetry.space_group_name_H-M   'P 1'
#
loop_
_entity.id
_entity.type
_entity.pdbx_description
1 polymer ?
#
loop_
_entity_poly.entity_id
_entity_poly.type
_entity_poly.pdbx_seq_one_letter_code
_entity_poly.pdbx_strand_id
1 'polypeptide(L)' 'MKISSLLALTVAVLLTGCASTVTTFDSSGRMIGSCKAELGFVIGGGAGCTGQANQEGKGK' A
#
# COMPACT_ATOMS: atom_id res chain seq x y z
N MET A 1 -15.51 10.42 -32.01
CA MET A 1 -14.40 11.01 -31.21
C MET A 1 -14.65 11.05 -29.71
N LYS A 2 -15.86 11.34 -29.20
CA LYS A 2 -16.11 11.52 -27.75
C LYS A 2 -16.00 10.23 -26.89
N ILE A 3 -16.38 9.07 -27.43
CA ILE A 3 -16.43 7.80 -26.68
C ILE A 3 -15.03 7.20 -26.48
N SER A 4 -14.17 7.29 -27.49
CA SER A 4 -12.81 6.73 -27.42
C SER A 4 -11.96 7.41 -26.35
N SER A 5 -12.10 8.73 -26.20
CA SER A 5 -11.38 9.49 -25.16
C SER A 5 -11.87 9.16 -23.75
N LEU A 6 -13.18 8.93 -23.59
CA LEU A 6 -13.75 8.51 -22.31
C LEU A 6 -13.22 7.12 -21.91
N LEU A 7 -13.17 6.19 -22.87
CA LEU A 7 -12.65 4.85 -22.68
C LEU A 7 -11.15 4.87 -22.30
N ALA A 8 -10.36 5.69 -23.00
CA ALA A 8 -8.95 5.86 -22.71
C ALA A 8 -8.71 6.42 -21.30
N LEU A 9 -9.53 7.37 -20.85
CA LEU A 9 -9.45 7.93 -19.50
C LEU A 9 -9.80 6.89 -18.43
N THR A 10 -10.86 6.12 -18.64
CA THR A 10 -11.23 5.05 -17.70
C THR A 10 -10.16 3.96 -17.60
N VAL A 11 -9.54 3.60 -18.72
CA VAL A 11 -8.45 2.62 -18.75
C VAL A 11 -7.21 3.16 -18.06
N ALA A 12 -6.86 4.44 -18.27
CA ALA A 12 -5.75 5.08 -17.58
C ALA A 12 -5.94 5.14 -16.06
N VAL A 13 -7.16 5.42 -15.57
CA VAL A 13 -7.48 5.42 -14.14
C VAL A 13 -7.40 4.00 -13.55
N LEU A 14 -7.90 2.99 -14.26
CA LEU A 14 -7.86 1.61 -13.79
C LEU A 14 -6.44 1.03 -13.77
N LEU A 15 -5.59 1.40 -14.73
CA LEU A 15 -4.21 0.89 -14.83
C LEU A 15 -3.21 1.61 -13.92
N THR A 16 -3.53 2.79 -13.39
CA THR A 16 -2.64 3.55 -12.50
C THR A 16 -2.80 3.21 -11.03
N GLY A 17 -3.67 2.25 -10.70
CA GLY A 17 -3.85 1.77 -9.33
C GLY A 17 -2.84 0.69 -8.91
N CYS A 18 -1.58 1.04 -8.61
CA CYS A 18 -0.59 0.14 -7.97
C CYS A 18 -0.55 0.23 -6.42
N ALA A 19 -1.27 -0.66 -5.71
CA ALA A 19 -1.33 -0.61 -4.24
C ALA A 19 -0.14 -1.40 -3.69
N SER A 20 0.95 -0.73 -3.33
CA SER A 20 2.10 -1.39 -2.70
C SER A 20 1.82 -1.66 -1.23
N THR A 21 2.06 -2.88 -0.76
CA THR A 21 1.97 -3.22 0.67
C THR A 21 3.30 -3.80 1.13
N VAL A 22 3.84 -3.26 2.22
CA VAL A 22 5.03 -3.77 2.90
C VAL A 22 4.58 -4.40 4.20
N THR A 23 4.96 -5.66 4.44
CA THR A 23 4.66 -6.37 5.68
C THR A 23 5.97 -6.79 6.33
N THR A 24 6.11 -6.46 7.61
CA THR A 24 7.30 -6.78 8.40
C THR A 24 7.00 -7.98 9.30
N PHE A 25 7.92 -8.93 9.29
CA PHE A 25 7.83 -10.15 10.09
C PHE A 25 9.01 -10.24 11.07
N ASP A 26 8.78 -10.92 12.19
CA ASP A 26 9.81 -11.23 13.17
C ASP A 26 10.63 -12.48 12.82
N SER A 27 11.57 -12.86 13.69
CA SER A 27 12.45 -14.02 13.46
C SER A 27 11.71 -15.36 13.48
N SER A 28 10.51 -15.39 14.07
CA SER A 28 9.62 -16.54 14.14
C SER A 28 8.58 -16.55 13.00
N GLY A 29 8.63 -15.58 12.08
CA GLY A 29 7.67 -15.43 10.98
C GLY A 29 6.33 -14.80 11.36
N ARG A 30 6.21 -14.17 12.54
CA ARG A 30 4.99 -13.46 12.96
C ARG A 30 4.97 -12.05 12.39
N MET A 31 3.81 -11.60 11.90
CA MET A 31 3.63 -10.25 11.39
C MET A 31 3.64 -9.24 12.54
N ILE A 32 4.52 -8.25 12.49
CA ILE A 32 4.69 -7.22 13.54
C ILE A 32 4.31 -5.82 13.07
N GLY A 33 4.15 -5.64 11.76
CA GLY A 33 3.69 -4.39 11.18
C GLY A 33 3.39 -4.53 9.70
N SER A 34 2.59 -3.59 9.20
CA SER A 34 2.25 -3.48 7.79
C SER A 34 2.03 -2.01 7.44
N CYS A 35 2.60 -1.60 6.31
CA CYS A 35 2.33 -0.32 5.67
C CYS A 35 1.72 -0.57 4.29
N LYS A 36 0.57 0.04 4.04
CA LYS A 36 -0.13 -0.02 2.77
C LYS A 36 -0.11 1.35 2.13
N ALA A 37 0.50 1.45 0.96
CA ALA A 37 0.38 2.63 0.11
C ALA A 37 -1.06 2.67 -0.42
N GLU A 38 -1.80 3.69 0.00
CA GLU A 38 -3.11 3.97 -0.57
C GLU A 38 -2.89 4.79 -1.83
N LEU A 39 -3.30 4.22 -2.97
CA LEU A 39 -3.27 4.95 -4.23
C LEU A 39 -4.41 5.96 -4.27
N GLY A 40 -4.06 7.19 -4.60
CA GLY A 40 -4.99 8.12 -5.21
C GLY A 40 -4.26 8.91 -6.27
N PHE A 41 -4.47 8.59 -7.54
CA PHE A 41 -4.13 9.49 -8.63
C PHE A 41 -4.85 10.83 -8.34
N VAL A 42 -4.07 11.91 -8.17
CA VAL A 42 -4.47 13.32 -8.05
C VAL A 42 -4.76 13.89 -6.64
N ILE A 43 -5.04 13.10 -5.60
CA ILE A 43 -5.39 13.66 -4.26
C ILE A 43 -4.49 13.09 -3.16
N GLY A 44 -3.19 13.40 -3.21
CA GLY A 44 -2.25 13.16 -2.11
C GLY A 44 -1.90 11.68 -1.87
N GLY A 45 -0.67 11.29 -2.19
CA GLY A 45 -0.16 9.97 -1.83
C GLY A 45 -0.05 9.82 -0.31
N GLY A 46 -0.64 8.77 0.25
CA GLY A 46 -0.61 8.43 1.66
C GLY A 46 -0.26 6.95 1.87
N ALA A 47 0.35 6.65 3.01
CA ALA A 47 0.55 5.28 3.45
C ALA A 47 -0.08 5.09 4.82
N GLY A 48 -1.03 4.14 4.91
CA GLY A 48 -1.57 3.68 6.18
C GLY A 48 -0.64 2.66 6.79
N CYS A 49 -0.05 2.98 7.94
CA CYS A 49 0.86 2.08 8.66
C CYS A 49 0.25 1.63 9.98
N THR A 50 0.41 0.34 10.27
CA THR A 50 0.04 -0.29 11.53
C THR A 50 1.20 -1.15 12.00
N GLY A 51 1.42 -1.25 13.31
CA GLY A 51 2.48 -2.09 13.84
C GLY A 51 2.60 -2.01 15.34
N GLN A 52 3.28 -3.00 15.91
CA GLN A 52 3.55 -3.11 17.33
C GLN A 52 5.05 -3.36 17.55
N ALA A 53 5.58 -2.83 18.65
CA ALA A 53 6.96 -3.08 19.03
C ALA A 53 7.12 -4.56 19.39
N ASN A 54 7.97 -5.26 18.65
CA ASN A 54 8.36 -6.61 18.97
C ASN A 54 9.42 -6.59 20.08
N GLN A 55 9.16 -7.27 21.19
CA GLN A 55 10.05 -7.31 22.37
C GLN A 55 11.07 -8.45 22.28
N GLU A 56 11.31 -9.04 21.09
CA GLU A 56 12.38 -10.02 20.89
C GLU A 56 13.74 -9.38 21.24
N GLY A 57 14.22 -9.67 22.45
CA GLY A 57 15.45 -9.09 23.01
C GLY A 57 15.26 -8.38 24.35
N LYS A 58 14.03 -8.12 24.81
CA LYS A 58 13.79 -7.57 26.15
C LYS A 58 13.99 -8.68 27.19
N GLY A 59 15.22 -8.85 27.66
CA GLY A 59 15.59 -9.83 28.69
C GLY A 59 16.77 -10.73 28.35
N LYS A 60 17.55 -10.42 27.31
CA LYS A 60 18.93 -10.93 27.20
C LYS A 60 19.91 -9.90 27.73
#